data_AF-A0A5C4S5L5-F1
#
_entry.id   AF-A0A5C4S5L5-F1
#
_cell.length_a   1.000
_cell.length_b   1.000
_cell.length_c   1.000
_cell.angle_alpha   90.00
_cell.angle_beta   90.00
_cell.angle_gamma   90.00
#
_symmetry.space_group_name_H-M   'P 1'
#
loop_
_entity.id
_entity.type
_entity.pdbx_description
1 polymer ?
#
loop_
_entity_poly.entity_id
_entity_poly.type
_entity_poly.pdbx_seq_one_letter_code
_entity_poly.pdbx_strand_id
1 'polypeptide(L)'
;MKALILDGSPAGDSTGDRIAAILEKHLAAKGYEAEHVALRDKTLGHCRGCFHCWLKTPGVCIIDDDNRELSRKFIQSDLTIFLTPVAFGAYSPELKRMLDHFIANISPFFTTIDGETHHRMRYDRYPDVMIAGWIDQPDQMQEALFNHLAWRNTINFNGKRRAWGIVDRHADDRVLKSQLEALARQLDNPASQRQATLPRIAAEATATPPRKVALLVGSPRMAKSSSAALGGYLLDRLAGQGLTTETHQIYHAIHDERKRDAMLEAIDNADLCILAFPLYIDSIPAPVLTLMRTIHERRAGLPPKGAFAAIANCGFIESTQNESALGSCAAFAKAAGLRWMGSITIGGGEGLVHGRPLAELGGPVTPFKKALDRVAAAFAAGKPVPEEARQQLAKPFIPAWLYRFVGSRNWKKQARTNGVAQQIDAKPYQRVAG
;
A
#
# COMPACT_ATOMS: atom_id res chain seq x y z
N MET A 1 -16.39 -27.05 -0.27
CA MET A 1 -16.09 -25.61 -0.51
C MET A 1 -14.59 -25.46 -0.73
N LYS A 2 -14.12 -24.44 -1.46
CA LYS A 2 -12.68 -24.19 -1.68
C LYS A 2 -12.16 -23.07 -0.78
N ALA A 3 -11.06 -23.31 -0.07
CA ALA A 3 -10.35 -22.29 0.68
C ALA A 3 -8.93 -22.12 0.11
N LEU A 4 -8.48 -20.87 0.00
CA LEU A 4 -7.11 -20.53 -0.38
C LEU A 4 -6.43 -19.85 0.79
N ILE A 5 -5.27 -20.36 1.21
CA ILE A 5 -4.43 -19.72 2.23
C ILE A 5 -3.20 -19.14 1.53
N LEU A 6 -3.09 -17.82 1.50
CA LEU A 6 -1.93 -17.11 0.96
C LEU A 6 -1.02 -16.70 2.11
N ASP A 7 0.16 -17.30 2.16
CA ASP A 7 1.14 -17.12 3.22
C ASP A 7 2.27 -16.17 2.78
N GLY A 8 2.30 -15.00 3.43
CA GLY A 8 3.29 -13.94 3.26
C GLY A 8 4.47 -13.98 4.23
N SER A 9 4.71 -15.08 4.94
CA SER A 9 5.93 -15.23 5.74
C SER A 9 7.19 -15.22 4.86
N PRO A 10 8.27 -14.52 5.27
CA PRO A 10 9.54 -14.53 4.57
C PRO A 10 10.26 -15.89 4.72
N ALA A 11 11.30 -16.10 3.93
CA ALA A 11 12.18 -17.26 4.11
C ALA A 11 12.75 -17.30 5.54
N GLY A 12 12.71 -18.47 6.17
CA GLY A 12 13.15 -18.66 7.55
C GLY A 12 12.08 -18.41 8.63
N ASP A 13 10.90 -17.88 8.28
CA ASP A 13 9.79 -17.73 9.21
C ASP A 13 8.75 -18.85 9.04
N SER A 14 8.80 -19.88 9.89
CA SER A 14 7.88 -21.03 9.85
C SER A 14 6.49 -20.75 10.47
N THR A 15 6.23 -19.53 10.95
CA THR A 15 4.95 -19.17 11.59
C THR A 15 3.78 -19.33 10.63
N GLY A 16 3.96 -18.95 9.36
CA GLY A 16 2.95 -19.09 8.31
C GLY A 16 2.54 -20.55 8.09
N ASP A 17 3.53 -21.44 7.95
CA ASP A 17 3.31 -22.89 7.79
C ASP A 17 2.57 -23.49 8.99
N ARG A 18 2.98 -23.10 10.21
CA ARG A 18 2.37 -23.55 11.46
C ARG A 18 0.89 -23.12 11.55
N ILE A 19 0.60 -21.85 11.26
CA ILE A 19 -0.78 -21.33 11.27
C ILE A 19 -1.61 -22.02 10.17
N ALA A 20 -1.06 -22.18 8.97
CA ALA A 20 -1.73 -22.85 7.86
C ALA A 20 -2.13 -24.29 8.22
N ALA A 21 -1.21 -25.08 8.80
CA ALA A 21 -1.50 -26.46 9.21
C ALA A 21 -2.63 -26.57 10.26
N ILE A 22 -2.75 -25.59 11.16
CA ILE A 22 -3.86 -25.52 12.13
C ILE A 22 -5.18 -25.17 11.41
N LEU A 23 -5.15 -24.18 10.52
CA LEU A 23 -6.30 -23.73 9.76
C LEU A 23 -6.82 -24.81 8.81
N GLU A 24 -5.96 -25.55 8.12
CA GLU A 24 -6.36 -26.64 7.22
C GLU A 24 -7.18 -27.70 7.94
N LYS A 25 -6.75 -28.12 9.14
CA LYS A 25 -7.51 -29.08 9.97
C LYS A 25 -8.87 -28.53 10.37
N HIS A 26 -8.92 -27.26 10.77
CA HIS A 26 -10.17 -26.58 11.15
C HIS A 26 -11.13 -26.40 9.97
N LEU A 27 -10.60 -26.04 8.81
CA LEU A 27 -11.34 -25.86 7.56
C LEU A 27 -11.87 -27.19 7.02
N ALA A 28 -11.08 -28.26 7.08
CA ALA A 28 -11.51 -29.61 6.72
C ALA A 28 -12.71 -30.07 7.56
N ALA A 29 -12.69 -29.83 8.88
CA ALA A 29 -13.82 -30.11 9.76
C ALA A 29 -15.10 -29.30 9.41
N LYS A 30 -14.96 -28.19 8.66
CA LYS A 30 -16.05 -27.37 8.15
C LYS A 30 -16.40 -27.65 6.67
N GLY A 31 -15.85 -28.70 6.07
CA GLY A 31 -16.14 -29.09 4.68
C GLY A 31 -15.46 -28.22 3.61
N TYR A 32 -14.35 -27.56 3.97
CA TYR A 32 -13.48 -26.88 3.02
C TYR A 32 -12.33 -27.79 2.58
N GLU A 33 -12.05 -27.77 1.29
CA GLU A 33 -10.78 -28.21 0.71
C GLU A 33 -9.86 -26.96 0.69
N ALA A 34 -8.82 -26.98 1.50
CA ALA A 34 -7.89 -25.86 1.66
C ALA A 34 -6.61 -26.09 0.85
N GLU A 35 -6.17 -25.05 0.13
CA GLU A 35 -4.87 -25.01 -0.53
C GLU A 35 -3.99 -23.95 0.16
N HIS A 36 -2.87 -24.37 0.74
CA HIS A 36 -1.84 -23.47 1.27
C HIS A 36 -0.80 -23.13 0.21
N VAL A 37 -0.57 -21.83 0.03
CA VAL A 37 0.44 -21.29 -0.89
C VAL A 37 1.36 -20.34 -0.14
N ALA A 38 2.59 -20.80 0.11
CA ALA A 38 3.70 -19.95 0.53
C ALA A 38 4.17 -19.07 -0.64
N LEU A 39 4.00 -17.75 -0.51
CA LEU A 39 4.32 -16.76 -1.57
C LEU A 39 5.82 -16.57 -1.77
N ARG A 40 6.64 -16.98 -0.81
CA ARG A 40 8.11 -17.02 -0.90
C ARG A 40 8.61 -18.04 -1.93
N ASP A 41 7.83 -19.08 -2.21
CA ASP A 41 8.19 -20.16 -3.15
C ASP A 41 7.61 -19.93 -4.56
N LYS A 42 7.03 -18.76 -4.81
CA LYS A 42 6.41 -18.39 -6.09
C LYS A 42 7.24 -17.39 -6.86
N THR A 43 7.24 -17.54 -8.18
CA THR A 43 7.81 -16.57 -9.11
C THR A 43 6.81 -15.45 -9.29
N LEU A 44 7.01 -14.35 -8.55
CA LEU A 44 6.15 -13.18 -8.56
C LEU A 44 6.99 -11.92 -8.80
N GLY A 45 6.83 -11.29 -9.96
CA GLY A 45 7.37 -9.98 -10.25
C GLY A 45 6.60 -8.87 -9.53
N HIS A 46 7.14 -7.66 -9.53
CA HIS A 46 6.45 -6.50 -8.98
C HIS A 46 5.44 -5.91 -9.97
N CYS A 47 4.29 -5.45 -9.45
CA CYS A 47 3.33 -4.70 -10.25
C CYS A 47 3.96 -3.43 -10.82
N ARG A 48 3.81 -3.24 -12.14
CA ARG A 48 4.38 -2.10 -12.88
C ARG A 48 3.50 -0.86 -12.90
N GLY A 49 2.28 -0.92 -12.33
CA GLY A 49 1.34 0.19 -12.40
C GLY A 49 0.98 0.63 -13.83
N CYS A 50 1.05 -0.29 -14.79
CA CYS A 50 0.88 0.01 -16.22
C CYS A 50 -0.58 0.04 -16.68
N PHE A 51 -1.51 -0.44 -15.84
CA PHE A 51 -2.95 -0.59 -16.15
C PHE A 51 -3.29 -1.42 -17.40
N HIS A 52 -2.32 -2.16 -17.96
CA HIS A 52 -2.58 -3.02 -19.11
C HIS A 52 -3.56 -4.16 -18.79
N CYS A 53 -3.65 -4.61 -17.54
CA CYS A 53 -4.70 -5.54 -17.08
C CYS A 53 -6.12 -4.96 -17.16
N TRP A 54 -6.27 -3.67 -17.43
CA TRP A 54 -7.55 -3.03 -17.75
C TRP A 54 -7.63 -2.61 -19.22
N LEU A 55 -6.51 -2.21 -19.81
CA LEU A 55 -6.48 -1.50 -21.09
C LEU A 55 -5.93 -2.31 -22.28
N LYS A 56 -5.34 -3.48 -22.07
CA LYS A 56 -4.81 -4.34 -23.14
C LYS A 56 -5.26 -5.79 -22.99
N THR A 57 -5.25 -6.30 -21.77
CA THR A 57 -5.67 -7.65 -21.41
C THR A 57 -6.67 -7.58 -20.24
N PRO A 58 -7.90 -7.08 -20.46
CA PRO A 58 -8.87 -6.87 -19.39
C PRO A 58 -9.05 -8.09 -18.48
N GLY A 59 -8.72 -7.94 -17.19
CA GLY A 59 -8.81 -8.99 -16.19
C GLY A 59 -7.57 -9.88 -16.04
N VAL A 60 -6.54 -9.74 -16.90
CA VAL A 60 -5.32 -10.56 -16.89
C VAL A 60 -4.08 -9.66 -16.83
N CYS A 61 -3.17 -9.90 -15.88
CA CYS A 61 -1.91 -9.16 -15.81
C CYS A 61 -1.02 -9.47 -17.02
N ILE A 62 -0.28 -8.49 -17.55
CA ILE A 62 0.65 -8.74 -18.68
C ILE A 62 1.89 -9.48 -18.24
N ILE A 63 2.23 -9.40 -16.96
CA ILE A 63 3.32 -10.16 -16.38
C ILE A 63 2.82 -11.60 -16.27
N ASP A 64 3.47 -12.48 -17.02
CA ASP A 64 3.13 -13.89 -17.10
C ASP A 64 3.97 -14.68 -16.10
N ASP A 65 3.55 -14.61 -14.84
CA ASP A 65 4.14 -15.34 -13.74
C ASP A 65 3.01 -15.89 -12.84
N ASP A 66 3.35 -16.43 -11.66
CA ASP A 66 2.39 -17.07 -10.75
C ASP A 66 1.24 -16.15 -10.32
N ASN A 67 1.34 -14.83 -10.50
CA ASN A 67 0.27 -13.87 -10.15
C ASN A 67 -1.04 -14.19 -10.87
N ARG A 68 -0.98 -14.66 -12.11
CA ARG A 68 -2.19 -14.95 -12.91
C ARG A 68 -2.96 -16.11 -12.31
N GLU A 69 -2.24 -17.17 -11.99
CA GLU A 69 -2.78 -18.38 -11.40
C GLU A 69 -3.35 -18.11 -10.00
N LEU A 70 -2.63 -17.37 -9.16
CA LEU A 70 -3.09 -17.02 -7.82
C LEU A 70 -4.29 -16.07 -7.86
N SER A 71 -4.33 -15.13 -8.81
CA SER A 71 -5.51 -14.27 -9.02
C SER A 71 -6.74 -15.10 -9.43
N ARG A 72 -6.54 -16.10 -10.29
CA ARG A 72 -7.61 -17.03 -10.65
C ARG A 72 -8.09 -17.84 -9.44
N LYS A 73 -7.17 -18.42 -8.66
CA LYS A 73 -7.51 -19.16 -7.43
C LYS A 73 -8.26 -18.30 -6.43
N PHE A 74 -7.85 -17.05 -6.23
CA PHE A 74 -8.56 -16.08 -5.38
C PHE A 74 -10.02 -15.91 -5.81
N ILE A 75 -10.27 -15.56 -7.07
CA ILE A 75 -11.63 -15.38 -7.61
C ILE A 75 -12.45 -16.68 -7.56
N GLN A 76 -11.79 -17.82 -7.77
CA GLN A 76 -12.42 -19.13 -7.77
C GLN A 76 -12.48 -19.78 -6.39
N SER A 77 -12.20 -19.08 -5.29
CA SER A 77 -12.30 -19.60 -3.91
C SER A 77 -13.59 -19.20 -3.21
N ASP A 78 -13.99 -19.98 -2.21
CA ASP A 78 -15.10 -19.62 -1.31
C ASP A 78 -14.64 -18.78 -0.12
N LEU A 79 -13.44 -19.06 0.36
CA LEU A 79 -12.75 -18.32 1.43
C LEU A 79 -11.30 -18.10 1.01
N THR A 80 -10.77 -16.90 1.22
CA THR A 80 -9.33 -16.65 1.17
C THR A 80 -8.84 -16.19 2.54
N ILE A 81 -7.78 -16.82 3.01
CA ILE A 81 -7.08 -16.45 4.25
C ILE A 81 -5.73 -15.86 3.88
N PHE A 82 -5.47 -14.63 4.31
CA PHE A 82 -4.16 -13.99 4.16
C PHE A 82 -3.40 -14.10 5.48
N LEU A 83 -2.23 -14.73 5.45
CA LEU A 83 -1.31 -14.84 6.58
C LEU A 83 -0.13 -13.91 6.35
N THR A 84 0.23 -13.09 7.34
CA THR A 84 1.32 -12.12 7.15
C THR A 84 2.02 -11.73 8.45
N PRO A 85 3.36 -11.72 8.50
CA PRO A 85 4.06 -10.97 9.53
C PRO A 85 3.79 -9.47 9.31
N VAL A 86 3.43 -8.76 10.37
CA VAL A 86 3.15 -7.33 10.33
C VAL A 86 4.45 -6.58 10.13
N ALA A 87 4.53 -5.80 9.05
CA ALA A 87 5.69 -4.98 8.72
C ALA A 87 5.35 -3.49 8.89
N PHE A 88 5.77 -2.90 10.00
CA PHE A 88 5.54 -1.48 10.32
C PHE A 88 4.04 -1.12 10.35
N GLY A 89 3.19 -2.00 10.88
CA GLY A 89 1.73 -1.83 10.86
C GLY A 89 1.07 -2.10 9.50
N ALA A 90 1.83 -2.54 8.48
CA ALA A 90 1.31 -3.00 7.20
C ALA A 90 1.49 -4.52 7.03
N TYR A 91 1.13 -5.03 5.85
CA TYR A 91 1.45 -6.41 5.47
C TYR A 91 2.94 -6.56 5.12
N SER A 92 3.45 -7.77 5.23
CA SER A 92 4.75 -8.17 4.70
C SER A 92 4.92 -7.84 3.20
N PRO A 93 6.11 -7.42 2.75
CA PRO A 93 6.50 -7.37 1.34
C PRO A 93 6.07 -8.59 0.49
N GLU A 94 6.18 -9.80 1.03
CA GLU A 94 5.85 -11.06 0.35
C GLU A 94 4.37 -11.12 0.00
N LEU A 95 3.49 -10.90 0.99
CA LEU A 95 2.05 -10.79 0.75
C LEU A 95 1.73 -9.63 -0.21
N LYS A 96 2.36 -8.46 0.00
CA LYS A 96 2.08 -7.31 -0.86
C LYS A 96 2.46 -7.51 -2.31
N ARG A 97 3.51 -8.27 -2.57
CA ARG A 97 3.92 -8.60 -3.94
C ARG A 97 2.79 -9.27 -4.71
N MET A 98 1.97 -10.12 -4.06
CA MET A 98 0.77 -10.70 -4.66
C MET A 98 -0.41 -9.71 -4.68
N LEU A 99 -0.72 -9.06 -3.55
CA LEU A 99 -1.86 -8.16 -3.46
C LEU A 99 -1.80 -7.01 -4.45
N ASP A 100 -0.61 -6.46 -4.74
CA ASP A 100 -0.43 -5.37 -5.71
C ASP A 100 -0.88 -5.76 -7.14
N HIS A 101 -0.97 -7.07 -7.47
CA HIS A 101 -1.52 -7.56 -8.74
C HIS A 101 -3.04 -7.74 -8.73
N PHE A 102 -3.70 -7.73 -7.57
CA PHE A 102 -5.16 -7.89 -7.46
C PHE A 102 -5.96 -6.77 -8.13
N ILE A 103 -5.30 -5.69 -8.56
CA ILE A 103 -5.91 -4.69 -9.44
C ILE A 103 -6.48 -5.29 -10.74
N ALA A 104 -5.91 -6.39 -11.24
CA ALA A 104 -6.47 -7.13 -12.38
C ALA A 104 -7.86 -7.71 -12.08
N ASN A 105 -8.12 -8.01 -10.80
CA ASN A 105 -9.37 -8.63 -10.35
C ASN A 105 -10.53 -7.64 -10.14
N ILE A 106 -10.32 -6.34 -10.35
CA ILE A 106 -11.34 -5.30 -10.21
C ILE A 106 -11.55 -4.54 -11.53
N SER A 107 -12.66 -3.81 -11.62
CA SER A 107 -12.96 -2.99 -12.78
C SER A 107 -12.23 -1.64 -12.72
N PRO A 108 -11.76 -1.07 -13.84
CA PRO A 108 -11.23 0.29 -13.86
C PRO A 108 -12.27 1.36 -13.46
N PHE A 109 -13.57 1.03 -13.54
CA PHE A 109 -14.64 1.98 -13.28
C PHE A 109 -14.89 2.19 -11.79
N PHE A 110 -15.33 3.40 -11.45
CA PHE A 110 -15.60 3.79 -10.07
C PHE A 110 -17.04 3.49 -9.63
N THR A 111 -17.20 3.27 -8.33
CA THR A 111 -18.45 3.21 -7.57
C THR A 111 -18.31 4.04 -6.30
N THR A 112 -19.38 4.10 -5.51
CA THR A 112 -19.38 4.72 -4.18
C THR A 112 -19.72 3.65 -3.14
N ILE A 113 -18.95 3.58 -2.07
CA ILE A 113 -19.23 2.78 -0.86
C ILE A 113 -19.09 3.72 0.32
N ASP A 114 -20.14 3.84 1.15
CA ASP A 114 -20.17 4.71 2.34
C ASP A 114 -19.68 6.15 2.11
N GLY A 115 -19.97 6.70 0.92
CA GLY A 115 -19.58 8.06 0.53
C GLY A 115 -18.19 8.20 -0.09
N GLU A 116 -17.37 7.16 -0.07
CA GLU A 116 -16.02 7.15 -0.64
C GLU A 116 -15.98 6.54 -2.05
N THR A 117 -14.99 6.95 -2.85
CA THR A 117 -14.79 6.40 -4.18
C THR A 117 -14.04 5.07 -4.11
N HIS A 118 -14.64 4.03 -4.69
CA HIS A 118 -14.04 2.70 -4.83
C HIS A 118 -14.09 2.23 -6.28
N HIS A 119 -13.40 1.15 -6.61
CA HIS A 119 -13.56 0.47 -7.89
C HIS A 119 -14.77 -0.47 -7.87
N ARG A 120 -15.43 -0.62 -9.03
CA ARG A 120 -16.50 -1.61 -9.21
C ARG A 120 -15.92 -3.03 -9.16
N MET A 121 -16.75 -3.95 -8.70
CA MET A 121 -16.52 -5.38 -8.89
C MET A 121 -16.38 -5.72 -10.39
N ARG A 122 -15.41 -6.57 -10.72
CA ARG A 122 -15.29 -7.18 -12.05
C ARG A 122 -16.10 -8.47 -12.12
N TYR A 123 -16.02 -9.29 -11.07
CA TYR A 123 -16.68 -10.59 -11.00
C TYR A 123 -18.00 -10.51 -10.25
N ASP A 124 -18.92 -11.43 -10.53
CA ASP A 124 -20.22 -11.47 -9.85
C ASP A 124 -20.11 -11.92 -8.38
N ARG A 125 -18.99 -12.55 -8.05
CA ARG A 125 -18.72 -13.11 -6.73
C ARG A 125 -17.23 -13.01 -6.41
N TYR A 126 -16.94 -12.68 -5.16
CA TYR A 126 -15.61 -12.70 -4.55
C TYR A 126 -15.59 -13.67 -3.35
N PRO A 127 -14.43 -14.20 -2.96
CA PRO A 127 -14.32 -15.04 -1.76
C PRO A 127 -14.62 -14.21 -0.49
N ASP A 128 -15.12 -14.89 0.53
CA ASP A 128 -15.04 -14.35 1.89
C ASP A 128 -13.56 -14.21 2.31
N VAL A 129 -13.25 -13.30 3.22
CA VAL A 129 -11.85 -12.97 3.54
C VAL A 129 -11.56 -13.06 5.02
N MET A 130 -10.47 -13.74 5.38
CA MET A 130 -9.86 -13.67 6.70
C MET A 130 -8.42 -13.15 6.58
N ILE A 131 -8.02 -12.21 7.44
CA ILE A 131 -6.65 -11.67 7.46
C ILE A 131 -6.06 -11.89 8.85
N ALA A 132 -5.02 -12.72 8.96
CA ALA A 132 -4.32 -13.00 10.21
C ALA A 132 -2.90 -12.45 10.16
N GLY A 133 -2.62 -11.48 11.05
CA GLY A 133 -1.30 -10.91 11.25
C GLY A 133 -0.60 -11.50 12.48
N TRP A 134 0.72 -11.41 12.53
CA TRP A 134 1.48 -11.60 13.77
C TRP A 134 2.60 -10.56 13.90
N ILE A 135 2.95 -10.25 15.14
CA ILE A 135 4.03 -9.35 15.52
C ILE A 135 5.02 -10.11 16.41
N ASP A 136 6.29 -9.74 16.37
CA ASP A 136 7.32 -10.40 17.20
C ASP A 136 7.23 -9.99 18.67
N GLN A 137 6.78 -8.76 18.92
CA GLN A 137 6.61 -8.18 20.24
C GLN A 137 5.32 -7.33 20.26
N PRO A 138 4.60 -7.27 21.39
CA PRO A 138 3.42 -6.42 21.54
C PRO A 138 3.74 -4.96 21.17
N ASP A 139 2.96 -4.40 20.24
CA ASP A 139 3.10 -3.02 19.77
C ASP A 139 1.74 -2.48 19.37
N GLN A 140 1.09 -1.78 20.31
CA GLN A 140 -0.25 -1.23 20.14
C GLN A 140 -0.39 -0.33 18.90
N MET A 141 0.67 0.39 18.51
CA MET A 141 0.63 1.25 17.34
C MET A 141 0.58 0.41 16.06
N GLN A 142 1.47 -0.58 15.93
CA GLN A 142 1.46 -1.47 14.78
C GLN A 142 0.19 -2.31 14.71
N GLU A 143 -0.32 -2.77 15.85
CA GLU A 143 -1.59 -3.50 15.94
C GLU A 143 -2.77 -2.65 15.44
N ALA A 144 -2.87 -1.38 15.87
CA ALA A 144 -3.92 -0.48 15.44
C ALA A 144 -3.81 -0.18 13.93
N LEU A 145 -2.61 0.09 13.42
CA LEU A 145 -2.35 0.32 11.99
C LEU A 145 -2.74 -0.90 11.15
N PHE A 146 -2.32 -2.09 11.56
CA PHE A 146 -2.61 -3.33 10.85
C PHE A 146 -4.10 -3.61 10.83
N ASN A 147 -4.79 -3.50 11.97
CA ASN A 147 -6.22 -3.73 12.04
C ASN A 147 -7.01 -2.72 11.19
N HIS A 148 -6.57 -1.46 11.13
CA HIS A 148 -7.17 -0.47 10.23
C HIS A 148 -6.95 -0.82 8.75
N LEU A 149 -5.73 -1.19 8.36
CA LEU A 149 -5.44 -1.62 6.99
C LEU A 149 -6.22 -2.87 6.58
N ALA A 150 -6.28 -3.87 7.45
CA ALA A 150 -6.99 -5.12 7.21
C ALA A 150 -8.48 -4.87 7.03
N TRP A 151 -9.10 -4.09 7.93
CA TRP A 151 -10.48 -3.64 7.80
C TRP A 151 -10.75 -2.94 6.46
N ARG A 152 -9.94 -1.93 6.09
CA ARG A 152 -10.07 -1.21 4.80
C ARG A 152 -10.01 -2.16 3.61
N ASN A 153 -9.04 -3.07 3.60
CA ASN A 153 -8.90 -4.04 2.52
C ASN A 153 -10.06 -5.04 2.43
N THR A 154 -10.70 -5.40 3.55
CA THR A 154 -11.91 -6.24 3.50
C THR A 154 -13.07 -5.59 2.75
N ILE A 155 -13.15 -4.25 2.73
CA ILE A 155 -14.12 -3.50 1.91
C ILE A 155 -13.78 -3.68 0.43
N ASN A 156 -12.50 -3.55 0.08
CA ASN A 156 -12.02 -3.62 -1.30
C ASN A 156 -11.97 -5.03 -1.89
N PHE A 157 -11.96 -6.08 -1.06
CA PHE A 157 -12.00 -7.47 -1.52
C PHE A 157 -13.41 -8.00 -1.79
N ASN A 158 -14.46 -7.23 -1.47
CA ASN A 158 -15.87 -7.51 -1.81
C ASN A 158 -16.45 -8.85 -1.28
N GLY A 159 -15.79 -9.47 -0.29
CA GLY A 159 -16.32 -10.65 0.40
C GLY A 159 -17.54 -10.30 1.26
N LYS A 160 -18.50 -11.23 1.39
CA LYS A 160 -19.71 -11.01 2.20
C LYS A 160 -19.40 -11.18 3.69
N ARG A 161 -18.56 -12.16 4.01
CA ARG A 161 -18.04 -12.44 5.36
C ARG A 161 -16.59 -12.03 5.44
N ARG A 162 -16.22 -11.42 6.57
CA ARG A 162 -14.89 -10.86 6.79
C ARG A 162 -14.41 -11.03 8.21
N ALA A 163 -13.13 -11.32 8.36
CA ALA A 163 -12.44 -11.42 9.64
C ALA A 163 -11.03 -10.82 9.51
N TRP A 164 -10.57 -10.14 10.54
CA TRP A 164 -9.18 -9.72 10.63
C TRP A 164 -8.71 -9.63 12.08
N GLY A 165 -7.43 -9.85 12.31
CA GLY A 165 -6.87 -9.74 13.65
C GLY A 165 -5.42 -10.19 13.70
N ILE A 166 -4.85 -10.06 14.90
CA ILE A 166 -3.48 -10.46 15.20
C ILE A 166 -3.53 -11.70 16.09
N VAL A 167 -2.63 -12.64 15.81
CA VAL A 167 -2.38 -13.83 16.62
C VAL A 167 -0.98 -13.76 17.21
N ASP A 168 -0.78 -14.42 18.35
CA ASP A 168 0.52 -14.51 19.01
C ASP A 168 1.32 -15.66 18.40
N ARG A 169 2.42 -15.33 17.72
CA ARG A 169 3.31 -16.33 17.09
C ARG A 169 4.04 -17.21 18.12
N HIS A 170 4.21 -16.72 19.35
CA HIS A 170 4.95 -17.41 20.42
C HIS A 170 4.04 -18.28 21.28
N ALA A 171 2.72 -18.13 21.17
CA ALA A 171 1.75 -18.97 21.85
C ALA A 171 1.91 -20.44 21.47
N ASP A 172 1.59 -21.36 22.38
CA ASP A 172 1.53 -22.79 22.08
C ASP A 172 0.40 -23.14 21.08
N ASP A 173 0.43 -24.35 20.51
CA ASP A 173 -0.53 -24.77 19.48
C ASP A 173 -1.99 -24.75 19.95
N ARG A 174 -2.25 -25.00 21.23
CA ARG A 174 -3.61 -24.98 21.78
C ARG A 174 -4.14 -23.56 21.85
N VAL A 175 -3.32 -22.62 22.33
CA VAL A 175 -3.67 -21.19 22.41
C VAL A 175 -3.80 -20.60 21.01
N LEU A 176 -2.82 -20.86 20.12
CA LEU A 176 -2.85 -20.39 18.74
C LEU A 176 -4.08 -20.91 17.99
N LYS A 177 -4.42 -22.20 18.14
CA LYS A 177 -5.67 -22.76 17.62
C LYS A 177 -6.89 -22.01 18.15
N SER A 178 -6.97 -21.75 19.45
CA SER A 178 -8.09 -21.02 20.05
C SER A 178 -8.23 -19.59 19.50
N GLN A 179 -7.12 -18.89 19.31
CA GLN A 179 -7.07 -17.55 18.69
C GLN A 179 -7.55 -17.59 17.24
N LEU A 180 -7.07 -18.55 16.44
CA LEU A 180 -7.48 -18.73 15.04
C LEU A 180 -8.96 -19.10 14.92
N GLU A 181 -9.47 -19.95 15.79
CA GLU A 181 -10.90 -20.27 15.86
C GLU A 181 -11.74 -19.06 16.26
N ALA A 182 -11.27 -18.25 17.21
CA ALA A 182 -11.92 -17.00 17.61
C ALA A 182 -11.98 -16.01 16.45
N LEU A 183 -10.89 -15.87 15.70
CA LEU A 183 -10.82 -15.05 14.51
C LEU A 183 -11.77 -15.57 13.41
N ALA A 184 -11.77 -16.89 13.16
CA ALA A 184 -12.66 -17.51 12.18
C ALA A 184 -14.15 -17.37 12.54
N ARG A 185 -14.52 -17.36 13.83
CA ARG A 185 -15.90 -17.10 14.27
C ARG A 185 -16.40 -15.71 13.88
N GLN A 186 -15.50 -14.74 13.68
CA GLN A 186 -15.89 -13.38 13.27
C GLN A 186 -16.46 -13.34 11.84
N LEU A 187 -16.10 -14.30 10.96
CA LEU A 187 -16.66 -14.40 9.61
C LEU A 187 -18.19 -14.44 9.64
N ASP A 188 -18.75 -15.12 10.64
CA ASP A 188 -20.19 -15.35 10.76
C ASP A 188 -20.89 -14.28 11.65
N ASN A 189 -20.14 -13.38 12.30
CA ASN A 189 -20.68 -12.32 13.17
C ASN A 189 -20.05 -10.94 12.92
N PRO A 190 -20.31 -10.31 11.76
CA PRO A 190 -19.72 -9.02 11.39
C PRO A 190 -20.19 -7.87 12.31
N ALA A 191 -21.32 -7.99 12.99
CA ALA A 191 -21.84 -6.96 13.91
C ALA A 191 -20.95 -6.72 15.14
N SER A 192 -20.06 -7.67 15.46
CA SER A 192 -19.09 -7.55 16.55
C SER A 192 -17.84 -6.73 16.19
N GLN A 193 -17.61 -6.45 14.90
CA GLN A 193 -16.42 -5.77 14.42
C GLN A 193 -16.62 -4.26 14.43
N ARG A 194 -15.89 -3.56 15.29
CA ARG A 194 -15.82 -2.10 15.28
C ARG A 194 -14.90 -1.63 14.16
N GLN A 195 -15.26 -0.51 13.53
CA GLN A 195 -14.32 0.24 12.68
C GLN A 195 -13.04 0.50 13.47
N ALA A 196 -11.92 -0.01 12.96
CA ALA A 196 -10.62 0.28 13.56
C ALA A 196 -10.33 1.78 13.42
N THR A 197 -9.69 2.37 14.43
CA THR A 197 -9.27 3.77 14.42
C THR A 197 -7.76 3.84 14.22
N LEU A 198 -7.30 4.86 13.49
CA LEU A 198 -5.87 5.09 13.35
C LEU A 198 -5.31 5.83 14.58
N PRO A 199 -4.12 5.44 15.07
CA PRO A 199 -3.45 6.20 16.11
C PRO A 199 -2.97 7.55 15.57
N ARG A 200 -3.02 8.59 16.40
CA ARG A 200 -2.39 9.88 16.09
C ARG A 200 -0.89 9.75 16.32
N ILE A 201 -0.09 9.93 15.27
CA ILE A 201 1.38 9.89 15.37
C ILE A 201 1.90 11.32 15.23
N ALA A 202 2.46 11.86 16.32
CA ALA A 202 2.97 13.22 16.34
C ALA A 202 4.25 13.34 15.50
N ALA A 203 4.33 14.40 14.70
CA ALA A 203 5.56 14.78 14.03
C ALA A 203 6.43 15.65 14.96
N GLU A 204 7.74 15.52 14.84
CA GLU A 204 8.70 16.16 15.73
C GLU A 204 9.69 17.03 14.95
N ALA A 205 10.08 18.17 15.51
CA ALA A 205 11.11 19.02 14.91
C ALA A 205 12.51 18.44 15.10
N THR A 206 13.41 18.73 14.17
CA THR A 206 14.84 18.42 14.32
C THR A 206 15.54 19.47 15.16
N ALA A 207 16.55 19.05 15.93
CA ALA A 207 17.38 19.97 16.71
C ALA A 207 18.20 20.92 15.82
N THR A 208 18.64 20.43 14.65
CA THR A 208 19.38 21.19 13.65
C THR A 208 18.64 21.16 12.32
N PRO A 209 18.59 22.29 11.59
CA PRO A 209 18.08 22.32 10.22
C PRO A 209 18.82 21.33 9.30
N PRO A 210 18.11 20.65 8.38
CA PRO A 210 18.74 19.73 7.44
C PRO A 210 19.58 20.49 6.40
N ARG A 211 20.70 19.91 5.98
CA ARG A 211 21.55 20.39 4.88
C ARG A 211 21.47 19.48 3.67
N LYS A 212 21.30 18.18 3.88
CA LYS A 212 21.20 17.16 2.82
C LYS A 212 19.84 16.46 2.84
N VAL A 213 19.15 16.46 1.70
CA VAL A 213 17.82 15.88 1.54
C VAL A 213 17.81 14.83 0.43
N ALA A 214 17.33 13.63 0.74
CA ALA A 214 17.15 12.57 -0.25
C ALA A 214 15.65 12.34 -0.52
N LEU A 215 15.26 12.40 -1.79
CA LEU A 215 13.94 11.98 -2.25
C LEU A 215 13.99 10.52 -2.70
N LEU A 216 13.14 9.69 -2.11
CA LEU A 216 12.92 8.31 -2.52
C LEU A 216 11.60 8.23 -3.29
N VAL A 217 11.67 7.92 -4.59
CA VAL A 217 10.48 7.76 -5.44
C VAL A 217 10.09 6.29 -5.48
N GLY A 218 8.97 5.97 -4.85
CA GLY A 218 8.41 4.62 -4.72
C GLY A 218 7.37 4.24 -5.78
N SER A 219 7.36 4.91 -6.94
CA SER A 219 6.44 4.59 -8.02
C SER A 219 7.10 3.72 -9.10
N PRO A 220 6.43 2.67 -9.62
CA PRO A 220 6.93 1.91 -10.76
C PRO A 220 6.98 2.73 -12.06
N ARG A 221 6.28 3.87 -12.11
CA ARG A 221 6.33 4.82 -13.25
C ARG A 221 7.48 5.81 -13.17
N MET A 222 8.31 5.71 -12.12
CA MET A 222 9.58 6.41 -11.98
C MET A 222 9.45 7.93 -12.11
N ALA A 223 10.35 8.57 -12.85
CA ALA A 223 10.35 10.02 -13.09
C ALA A 223 9.06 10.55 -13.73
N LYS A 224 8.26 9.69 -14.40
CA LYS A 224 6.98 10.06 -15.02
C LYS A 224 5.77 9.85 -14.10
N SER A 225 6.01 9.64 -12.80
CA SER A 225 4.96 9.38 -11.82
C SER A 225 4.49 10.64 -11.12
N SER A 226 3.26 10.62 -10.64
CA SER A 226 2.72 11.66 -9.76
C SER A 226 3.56 11.81 -8.47
N SER A 227 4.10 10.72 -7.94
CA SER A 227 5.03 10.73 -6.81
C SER A 227 6.32 11.51 -7.10
N ALA A 228 6.93 11.29 -8.27
CA ALA A 228 8.11 12.03 -8.70
C ALA A 228 7.81 13.52 -8.89
N ALA A 229 6.66 13.87 -9.48
CA ALA A 229 6.26 15.26 -9.68
C ALA A 229 6.04 16.01 -8.35
N LEU A 230 5.35 15.38 -7.38
CA LEU A 230 5.06 15.98 -6.08
C LEU A 230 6.33 16.10 -5.22
N GLY A 231 7.12 15.02 -5.14
CA GLY A 231 8.37 15.00 -4.38
C GLY A 231 9.44 15.90 -5.01
N GLY A 232 9.56 15.89 -6.34
CA GLY A 232 10.51 16.71 -7.08
C GLY A 232 10.24 18.21 -6.88
N TYR A 233 8.97 18.63 -6.91
CA TYR A 233 8.63 20.03 -6.62
C TYR A 233 9.10 20.45 -5.23
N LEU A 234 8.89 19.62 -4.20
CA LEU A 234 9.36 19.91 -2.86
C LEU A 234 10.89 20.00 -2.80
N LEU A 235 11.58 19.10 -3.51
CA LEU A 235 13.04 19.10 -3.63
C LEU A 235 13.58 20.36 -4.30
N ASP A 236 12.95 20.83 -5.37
CA ASP A 236 13.34 22.06 -6.07
C ASP A 236 13.23 23.28 -5.15
N ARG A 237 12.17 23.33 -4.32
CA ARG A 237 11.98 24.40 -3.33
C ARG A 237 13.00 24.36 -2.18
N LEU A 238 13.47 23.16 -1.81
CA LEU A 238 14.54 22.99 -0.81
C LEU A 238 15.91 23.36 -1.40
N ALA A 239 16.19 22.94 -2.65
CA ALA A 239 17.40 23.33 -3.36
C ALA A 239 17.49 24.86 -3.55
N GLY A 240 16.37 25.51 -3.88
CA GLY A 240 16.28 26.97 -3.95
C GLY A 240 16.52 27.70 -2.63
N GLN A 241 16.52 26.98 -1.50
CA GLN A 241 16.90 27.49 -0.17
C GLN A 241 18.35 27.10 0.21
N GLY A 242 19.13 26.55 -0.72
CA GLY A 242 20.54 26.22 -0.52
C GLY A 242 20.82 24.82 0.05
N LEU A 243 19.81 23.96 0.16
CA LEU A 243 20.01 22.57 0.61
C LEU A 243 20.55 21.71 -0.54
N THR A 244 21.41 20.75 -0.20
CA THR A 244 21.85 19.71 -1.15
C THR A 244 20.76 18.67 -1.30
N THR A 245 20.33 18.43 -2.53
CA THR A 245 19.24 17.50 -2.82
C THR A 245 19.66 16.39 -3.78
N GLU A 246 19.14 15.18 -3.56
CA GLU A 246 19.33 14.05 -4.46
C GLU A 246 18.04 13.22 -4.59
N THR A 247 17.83 12.58 -5.74
CA THR A 247 16.64 11.75 -6.00
C THR A 247 17.02 10.33 -6.37
N HIS A 248 16.39 9.37 -5.70
CA HIS A 248 16.58 7.94 -5.91
C HIS A 248 15.28 7.28 -6.33
N GLN A 249 15.33 6.44 -7.36
CA GLN A 249 14.17 5.74 -7.88
C GLN A 249 14.19 4.28 -7.40
N ILE A 250 13.28 3.93 -6.48
CA ILE A 250 13.32 2.64 -5.77
C ILE A 250 13.30 1.46 -6.76
N TYR A 251 12.44 1.50 -7.77
CA TYR A 251 12.28 0.39 -8.72
C TYR A 251 13.50 0.17 -9.66
N HIS A 252 14.42 1.15 -9.78
CA HIS A 252 15.70 0.94 -10.48
C HIS A 252 16.74 0.32 -9.55
N ALA A 253 16.69 0.63 -8.27
CA ALA A 253 17.67 0.20 -7.29
C ALA A 253 17.44 -1.23 -6.81
N ILE A 254 16.18 -1.67 -6.65
CA ILE A 254 15.86 -3.01 -6.14
C ILE A 254 16.41 -4.17 -7.00
N HIS A 255 16.70 -3.92 -8.28
CA HIS A 255 17.21 -4.92 -9.23
C HIS A 255 18.69 -4.73 -9.56
N ASP A 256 19.37 -3.77 -8.92
CA ASP A 256 20.77 -3.41 -9.19
C ASP A 256 21.47 -3.15 -7.85
N GLU A 257 22.29 -4.10 -7.42
CA GLU A 257 22.97 -4.08 -6.13
C GLU A 257 23.77 -2.79 -5.91
N ARG A 258 24.54 -2.34 -6.91
CA ARG A 258 25.32 -1.12 -6.80
C ARG A 258 24.44 0.11 -6.61
N LYS A 259 23.32 0.20 -7.34
CA LYS A 259 22.36 1.31 -7.16
C LYS A 259 21.65 1.23 -5.82
N ARG A 260 21.33 0.03 -5.34
CA ARG A 260 20.76 -0.19 -4.01
C ARG A 260 21.70 0.31 -2.92
N ASP A 261 22.96 -0.06 -2.99
CA ASP A 261 23.95 0.32 -1.98
C ASP A 261 24.19 1.83 -1.98
N ALA A 262 24.33 2.44 -3.16
CA ALA A 262 24.42 3.90 -3.29
C ALA A 262 23.19 4.63 -2.72
N MET A 263 21.98 4.08 -2.92
CA MET A 263 20.75 4.63 -2.35
C MET A 263 20.72 4.48 -0.81
N LEU A 264 21.17 3.35 -0.27
CA LEU A 264 21.26 3.14 1.18
C LEU A 264 22.30 4.08 1.83
N GLU A 265 23.45 4.28 1.19
CA GLU A 265 24.44 5.27 1.62
C GLU A 265 23.90 6.70 1.57
N ALA A 266 23.13 7.05 0.53
CA ALA A 266 22.47 8.34 0.44
C ALA A 266 21.50 8.55 1.61
N ILE A 267 20.72 7.52 1.98
CA ILE A 267 19.80 7.54 3.12
C ILE A 267 20.56 7.73 4.44
N ASP A 268 21.65 6.99 4.68
CA ASP A 268 22.45 7.09 5.91
C ASP A 268 23.13 8.46 6.08
N ASN A 269 23.39 9.14 4.97
CA ASN A 269 24.04 10.45 4.90
C ASN A 269 23.06 11.63 4.82
N ALA A 270 21.77 11.38 4.60
CA ALA A 270 20.77 12.44 4.53
C ALA A 270 20.37 12.92 5.94
N ASP A 271 20.17 14.23 6.08
CA ASP A 271 19.55 14.81 7.27
C ASP A 271 18.03 14.62 7.25
N LEU A 272 17.45 14.60 6.03
CA LEU A 272 16.03 14.36 5.79
C LEU A 272 15.84 13.44 4.57
N CYS A 273 15.16 12.32 4.78
CA CYS A 273 14.63 11.47 3.71
C CYS A 273 13.15 11.76 3.49
N ILE A 274 12.74 11.95 2.23
CA ILE A 274 11.35 12.13 1.83
C ILE A 274 10.96 10.96 0.95
N LEU A 275 10.01 10.14 1.38
CA LEU A 275 9.49 9.03 0.59
C LEU A 275 8.21 9.46 -0.14
N ALA A 276 8.21 9.47 -1.47
CA ALA A 276 7.03 9.76 -2.28
C ALA A 276 6.57 8.52 -3.06
N PHE A 277 5.33 8.07 -2.85
CA PHE A 277 4.84 6.82 -3.43
C PHE A 277 3.33 6.85 -3.74
N PRO A 278 2.86 6.03 -4.70
CA PRO A 278 1.44 5.83 -4.96
C PRO A 278 0.86 4.77 -4.01
N LEU A 279 -0.43 4.90 -3.68
CA LEU A 279 -1.18 3.92 -2.89
C LEU A 279 -1.50 2.67 -3.71
N TYR A 280 -1.16 1.50 -3.19
CA TYR A 280 -1.43 0.19 -3.79
C TYR A 280 -2.18 -0.68 -2.78
N ILE A 281 -3.47 -0.95 -3.05
CA ILE A 281 -4.34 -1.77 -2.19
C ILE A 281 -4.32 -1.26 -0.73
N ASP A 282 -4.75 0.00 -0.56
CA ASP A 282 -4.79 0.77 0.70
C ASP A 282 -3.45 0.90 1.47
N SER A 283 -2.33 0.53 0.85
CA SER A 283 -1.04 0.44 1.54
C SER A 283 0.14 0.81 0.63
N ILE A 284 1.33 0.84 1.24
CA ILE A 284 2.62 0.99 0.59
C ILE A 284 2.84 -0.15 -0.46
N PRO A 285 3.41 0.15 -1.65
CA PRO A 285 3.78 -0.86 -2.65
C PRO A 285 4.86 -1.82 -2.16
N ALA A 286 4.84 -3.06 -2.66
CA ALA A 286 5.76 -4.11 -2.20
C ALA A 286 7.25 -3.72 -2.26
N PRO A 287 7.78 -3.15 -3.36
CA PRO A 287 9.18 -2.71 -3.41
C PRO A 287 9.58 -1.68 -2.35
N VAL A 288 8.66 -0.81 -1.99
CA VAL A 288 8.91 0.23 -0.99
C VAL A 288 8.95 -0.41 0.40
N LEU A 289 8.06 -1.36 0.69
CA LEU A 289 8.13 -2.15 1.93
C LEU A 289 9.42 -2.98 2.01
N THR A 290 9.86 -3.58 0.90
CA THR A 290 11.14 -4.29 0.84
C THR A 290 12.30 -3.37 1.20
N LEU A 291 12.35 -2.16 0.62
CA LEU A 291 13.37 -1.17 0.96
C LEU A 291 13.30 -0.76 2.43
N MET A 292 12.10 -0.50 2.96
CA MET A 292 11.91 -0.14 4.37
C MET A 292 12.43 -1.25 5.30
N ARG A 293 12.18 -2.52 4.97
CA ARG A 293 12.75 -3.66 5.72
C ARG A 293 14.28 -3.62 5.67
N THR A 294 14.88 -3.49 4.49
CA THR A 294 16.35 -3.42 4.33
C THR A 294 16.97 -2.25 5.09
N ILE A 295 16.34 -1.07 5.09
CA ILE A 295 16.81 0.09 5.87
C ILE A 295 16.74 -0.22 7.37
N HIS A 296 15.64 -0.80 7.85
CA HIS A 296 15.49 -1.16 9.26
C HIS A 296 16.56 -2.17 9.71
N GLU A 297 16.77 -3.23 8.92
CA GLU A 297 17.81 -4.25 9.18
C GLU A 297 19.21 -3.64 9.20
N ARG A 298 19.55 -2.82 8.20
CA ARG A 298 20.85 -2.12 8.11
C ARG A 298 21.10 -1.18 9.29
N ARG A 299 20.04 -0.58 9.83
CA ARG A 299 20.12 0.38 10.93
C ARG A 299 19.92 -0.27 12.31
N ALA A 300 19.72 -1.58 12.38
CA ALA A 300 19.56 -2.29 13.64
C ALA A 300 20.78 -2.06 14.55
N GLY A 301 20.53 -1.61 15.78
CA GLY A 301 21.57 -1.31 16.77
C GLY A 301 22.30 0.03 16.57
N LEU A 302 22.02 0.78 15.50
CA LEU A 302 22.60 2.11 15.30
C LEU A 302 21.83 3.18 16.10
N PRO A 303 22.51 4.26 16.54
CA PRO A 303 21.83 5.35 17.22
C PRO A 303 20.84 6.07 16.28
N PRO A 304 19.74 6.63 16.83
CA PRO A 304 18.81 7.42 16.03
C PRO A 304 19.52 8.59 15.34
N LYS A 305 19.35 8.70 14.02
CA LYS A 305 20.04 9.72 13.19
C LYS A 305 19.21 10.01 11.95
N GLY A 306 19.03 11.30 11.66
CA GLY A 306 18.29 11.76 10.48
C GLY A 306 16.79 11.84 10.72
N ALA A 307 16.08 12.32 9.70
CA ALA A 307 14.65 12.56 9.74
C ALA A 307 13.95 11.94 8.52
N PHE A 308 12.66 11.66 8.64
CA PHE A 308 11.86 10.98 7.62
C PHE A 308 10.50 11.64 7.47
N ALA A 309 10.11 11.92 6.24
CA ALA A 309 8.77 12.39 5.85
C ALA A 309 8.22 11.52 4.72
N ALA A 310 6.90 11.52 4.54
CA ALA A 310 6.28 10.76 3.47
C ALA A 310 5.24 11.59 2.67
N ILE A 311 5.13 11.29 1.38
CA ILE A 311 4.10 11.79 0.47
C ILE A 311 3.39 10.59 -0.14
N ALA A 312 2.13 10.40 0.21
CA ALA A 312 1.28 9.39 -0.40
C ALA A 312 0.28 10.05 -1.34
N ASN A 313 0.10 9.44 -2.52
CA ASN A 313 -0.96 9.83 -3.46
C ASN A 313 -1.75 8.61 -3.92
N CYS A 314 -3.05 8.76 -4.19
CA CYS A 314 -3.89 7.65 -4.64
C CYS A 314 -4.68 7.98 -5.91
N GLY A 315 -5.25 6.93 -6.52
CA GLY A 315 -6.15 7.04 -7.66
C GLY A 315 -7.58 7.47 -7.31
N PHE A 316 -7.87 7.65 -6.01
CA PHE A 316 -9.16 8.08 -5.49
C PHE A 316 -9.10 9.53 -5.03
N ILE A 317 -10.20 10.26 -5.13
CA ILE A 317 -10.23 11.71 -4.83
C ILE A 317 -10.17 11.98 -3.32
N GLU A 318 -10.56 11.01 -2.50
CA GLU A 318 -10.49 11.06 -1.05
C GLU A 318 -9.07 10.70 -0.57
N SER A 319 -8.34 11.69 -0.05
CA SER A 319 -6.97 11.53 0.44
C SER A 319 -6.87 10.68 1.72
N THR A 320 -7.99 10.50 2.43
CA THR A 320 -8.13 9.64 3.61
C THR A 320 -7.73 8.19 3.35
N GLN A 321 -7.82 7.73 2.10
CA GLN A 321 -7.40 6.37 1.73
C GLN A 321 -5.90 6.12 1.91
N ASN A 322 -5.08 7.18 2.01
CA ASN A 322 -3.64 7.05 2.23
C ASN A 322 -3.25 6.87 3.71
N GLU A 323 -4.16 7.11 4.65
CA GLU A 323 -3.79 7.30 6.07
C GLU A 323 -3.16 6.06 6.71
N SER A 324 -3.62 4.84 6.38
CA SER A 324 -2.97 3.59 6.83
C SER A 324 -1.50 3.50 6.38
N ALA A 325 -1.26 3.82 5.10
CA ALA A 325 0.07 3.76 4.50
C ALA A 325 1.01 4.81 5.10
N LEU A 326 0.51 6.01 5.36
CA LEU A 326 1.26 7.09 6.00
C LEU A 326 1.55 6.79 7.47
N GLY A 327 0.60 6.21 8.20
CA GLY A 327 0.84 5.71 9.56
C GLY A 327 1.92 4.63 9.60
N SER A 328 1.94 3.74 8.60
CA SER A 328 2.98 2.72 8.46
C SER A 328 4.37 3.32 8.18
N CYS A 329 4.44 4.43 7.41
CA CYS A 329 5.68 5.18 7.21
C CYS A 329 6.22 5.77 8.53
N ALA A 330 5.33 6.25 9.40
CA ALA A 330 5.72 6.78 10.71
C ALA A 330 6.19 5.66 11.67
N ALA A 331 5.52 4.50 11.65
CA ALA A 331 5.96 3.32 12.38
C ALA A 331 7.36 2.85 11.93
N PHE A 332 7.60 2.84 10.61
CA PHE A 332 8.91 2.57 10.05
C PHE A 332 9.96 3.59 10.49
N ALA A 333 9.66 4.89 10.43
CA ALA A 333 10.60 5.93 10.85
C ALA A 333 11.07 5.67 12.29
N LYS A 334 10.13 5.39 13.20
CA LYS A 334 10.43 5.00 14.58
C LYS A 334 11.31 3.75 14.66
N ALA A 335 10.92 2.67 13.96
CA ALA A 335 11.66 1.41 13.96
C ALA A 335 13.09 1.52 13.40
N ALA A 336 13.31 2.43 12.45
CA ALA A 336 14.62 2.70 11.85
C ALA A 336 15.43 3.77 12.62
N GLY A 337 14.95 4.28 13.75
CA GLY A 337 15.62 5.36 14.48
C GLY A 337 15.71 6.66 13.68
N LEU A 338 14.68 6.98 12.90
CA LEU A 338 14.54 8.21 12.12
C LEU A 338 13.47 9.09 12.76
N ARG A 339 13.74 10.40 12.88
CA ARG A 339 12.74 11.34 13.41
C ARG A 339 11.59 11.52 12.40
N TRP A 340 10.35 11.28 12.83
CA TRP A 340 9.19 11.48 11.98
C TRP A 340 8.84 12.97 11.82
N MET A 341 8.92 13.48 10.59
CA MET A 341 8.66 14.88 10.24
C MET A 341 7.22 15.13 9.76
N GLY A 342 6.39 14.08 9.72
CA GLY A 342 5.02 14.16 9.25
C GLY A 342 4.85 13.71 7.79
N SER A 343 3.60 13.79 7.33
CA SER A 343 3.19 13.29 6.03
C SER A 343 2.36 14.28 5.23
N ILE A 344 2.41 14.11 3.92
CA ILE A 344 1.53 14.76 2.94
C ILE A 344 0.64 13.68 2.31
N THR A 345 -0.66 13.97 2.21
CA THR A 345 -1.64 13.10 1.57
C THR A 345 -2.28 13.82 0.39
N ILE A 346 -2.39 13.16 -0.76
CA ILE A 346 -2.98 13.71 -1.98
C ILE A 346 -4.00 12.74 -2.58
N GLY A 347 -5.25 13.18 -2.69
CA GLY A 347 -6.28 12.48 -3.44
C GLY A 347 -6.21 12.78 -4.93
N GLY A 348 -6.42 11.76 -5.77
CA GLY A 348 -6.51 11.86 -7.22
C GLY A 348 -5.19 12.29 -7.86
N GLY A 349 -4.05 11.84 -7.31
CA GLY A 349 -2.72 12.29 -7.72
C GLY A 349 -2.50 12.22 -9.23
N GLU A 350 -2.85 11.10 -9.85
CA GLU A 350 -2.76 10.94 -11.31
C GLU A 350 -3.66 11.93 -12.07
N GLY A 351 -4.88 12.20 -11.57
CA GLY A 351 -5.79 13.19 -12.15
C GLY A 351 -5.37 14.64 -11.91
N LEU A 352 -4.54 14.89 -10.89
CA LEU A 352 -4.06 16.22 -10.53
C LEU A 352 -2.84 16.62 -11.36
N VAL A 353 -1.82 15.75 -11.42
CA VAL A 353 -0.52 16.09 -12.03
C VAL A 353 -0.21 15.32 -13.31
N HIS A 354 -0.83 14.16 -13.54
CA HIS A 354 -0.57 13.31 -14.71
C HIS A 354 0.92 12.99 -14.94
N GLY A 355 1.71 12.90 -13.86
CA GLY A 355 3.16 12.71 -13.93
C GLY A 355 3.95 13.86 -14.58
N ARG A 356 3.33 15.02 -14.79
CA ARG A 356 4.00 16.24 -15.28
C ARG A 356 4.62 17.01 -14.12
N PRO A 357 5.76 17.71 -14.33
CA PRO A 357 6.36 18.55 -13.31
C PRO A 357 5.34 19.54 -12.74
N LEU A 358 5.17 19.55 -11.42
CA LEU A 358 4.13 20.37 -10.79
C LEU A 358 4.34 21.86 -11.12
N ALA A 359 5.60 22.31 -11.21
CA ALA A 359 5.97 23.69 -11.55
C ALA A 359 5.31 24.18 -12.85
N GLU A 360 5.15 23.32 -13.86
CA GLU A 360 4.60 23.65 -15.18
C GLU A 360 3.06 23.76 -15.19
N LEU A 361 2.39 23.30 -14.14
CA LEU A 361 0.93 23.22 -14.09
C LEU A 361 0.29 24.52 -13.56
N GLY A 362 -0.70 25.05 -14.27
CA GLY A 362 -1.45 26.25 -13.86
C GLY A 362 -2.78 25.94 -13.16
N GLY A 363 -3.47 26.98 -12.70
CA GLY A 363 -4.87 26.92 -12.27
C GLY A 363 -5.12 26.03 -11.03
N PRO A 364 -5.84 24.89 -11.13
CA PRO A 364 -6.31 24.07 -10.00
C PRO A 364 -5.21 23.57 -9.04
N VAL A 365 -3.95 23.47 -9.49
CA VAL A 365 -2.83 23.01 -8.65
C VAL A 365 -2.19 24.12 -7.80
N THR A 366 -2.56 25.39 -8.03
CA THR A 366 -1.94 26.54 -7.34
C THR A 366 -2.06 26.46 -5.82
N PRO A 367 -3.20 26.05 -5.22
CA PRO A 367 -3.28 25.84 -3.78
C PRO A 367 -2.32 24.76 -3.28
N PHE A 368 -2.09 23.70 -4.07
CA PHE A 368 -1.17 22.62 -3.70
C PHE A 368 0.27 23.11 -3.69
N LYS A 369 0.68 23.89 -4.72
CA LYS A 369 1.99 24.54 -4.79
C LYS A 369 2.28 25.39 -3.56
N LYS A 370 1.34 26.30 -3.22
CA LYS A 370 1.49 27.18 -2.04
C LYS A 370 1.59 26.40 -0.73
N ALA A 371 0.86 25.29 -0.59
CA ALA A 371 0.97 24.45 0.60
C ALA A 371 2.31 23.70 0.63
N LEU A 372 2.77 23.16 -0.50
CA LEU A 372 4.09 22.52 -0.61
C LEU A 372 5.24 23.52 -0.38
N ASP A 373 5.10 24.79 -0.78
CA ASP A 373 6.06 25.85 -0.47
C ASP A 373 6.20 26.05 1.05
N ARG A 374 5.09 26.03 1.78
CA ARG A 374 5.11 26.10 3.25
C ARG A 374 5.75 24.87 3.88
N VAL A 375 5.51 23.68 3.31
CA VAL A 375 6.20 22.46 3.76
C VAL A 375 7.71 22.55 3.50
N ALA A 376 8.12 23.05 2.32
CA ALA A 376 9.53 23.25 1.99
C ALA A 376 10.21 24.20 2.98
N ALA A 377 9.56 25.33 3.29
CA ALA A 377 10.07 26.30 4.26
C ALA A 377 10.17 25.70 5.68
N ALA A 378 9.18 24.89 6.08
CA ALA A 378 9.21 24.20 7.37
C ALA A 378 10.36 23.19 7.44
N PHE A 379 10.51 22.34 6.43
CA PHE A 379 11.60 21.36 6.35
C PHE A 379 12.98 22.03 6.34
N ALA A 380 13.17 23.11 5.57
CA ALA A 380 14.42 23.88 5.58
C ALA A 380 14.75 24.46 6.96
N ALA A 381 13.74 24.76 7.78
CA ALA A 381 13.89 25.23 9.16
C ALA A 381 13.97 24.09 10.20
N GLY A 382 14.01 22.82 9.78
CA GLY A 382 13.99 21.67 10.69
C GLY A 382 12.64 21.44 11.39
N LYS A 383 11.55 22.01 10.87
CA LYS A 383 10.20 21.89 11.43
C LYS A 383 9.39 20.82 10.68
N PRO A 384 8.46 20.12 11.37
CA PRO A 384 7.62 19.12 10.74
C PRO A 384 6.65 19.75 9.72
N VAL A 385 5.95 18.91 8.95
CA VAL A 385 4.87 19.33 8.05
C VAL A 385 3.86 20.19 8.81
N PRO A 386 3.62 21.45 8.42
CA PRO A 386 2.64 22.31 9.08
C PRO A 386 1.23 21.72 8.92
N GLU A 387 0.46 21.73 10.01
CA GLU A 387 -0.88 21.13 10.03
C GLU A 387 -1.83 21.83 9.04
N GLU A 388 -1.76 23.15 8.90
CA GLU A 388 -2.58 23.90 7.95
C GLU A 388 -2.22 23.53 6.49
N ALA A 389 -0.94 23.29 6.20
CA ALA A 389 -0.49 22.84 4.89
C ALA A 389 -0.99 21.41 4.62
N ARG A 390 -0.92 20.53 5.61
CA ARG A 390 -1.43 19.15 5.54
C ARG A 390 -2.93 19.13 5.25
N GLN A 391 -3.72 19.91 5.99
CA GLN A 391 -5.16 20.02 5.80
C GLN A 391 -5.52 20.60 4.43
N GLN A 392 -4.75 21.57 3.93
CA GLN A 392 -4.96 22.15 2.61
C GLN A 392 -4.68 21.13 1.49
N LEU A 393 -3.59 20.36 1.61
CA LEU A 393 -3.20 19.33 0.63
C LEU A 393 -4.16 18.14 0.62
N ALA A 394 -4.77 17.83 1.76
CA ALA A 394 -5.76 16.76 1.88
C ALA A 394 -7.09 17.04 1.15
N LYS A 395 -7.37 18.31 0.82
CA LYS A 395 -8.64 18.71 0.19
C LYS A 395 -8.71 18.24 -1.27
N PRO A 396 -9.87 17.70 -1.70
CA PRO A 396 -10.05 17.31 -3.09
C PRO A 396 -10.05 18.56 -3.99
N PHE A 397 -9.36 18.46 -5.14
CA PHE A 397 -9.26 19.57 -6.09
C PHE A 397 -10.52 19.74 -6.97
N ILE A 398 -11.38 18.71 -7.01
CA ILE A 398 -12.71 18.73 -7.64
C ILE A 398 -13.70 17.86 -6.83
N PRO A 399 -15.01 18.09 -6.96
CA PRO A 399 -16.02 17.25 -6.31
C PRO A 399 -15.92 15.78 -6.72
N ALA A 400 -16.20 14.87 -5.78
CA ALA A 400 -15.99 13.44 -6.00
C ALA A 400 -16.87 12.85 -7.12
N TRP A 401 -18.10 13.32 -7.27
CA TRP A 401 -18.98 12.90 -8.37
C TRP A 401 -18.40 13.26 -9.75
N LEU A 402 -17.78 14.45 -9.86
CA LEU A 402 -17.17 14.92 -11.09
C LEU A 402 -15.90 14.11 -11.39
N TYR A 403 -15.08 13.84 -10.38
CA TYR A 403 -13.91 12.97 -10.51
C TYR A 403 -14.29 11.59 -11.04
N ARG A 404 -15.32 10.94 -10.47
CA ARG A 404 -15.81 9.63 -10.92
C ARG A 404 -16.34 9.66 -12.36
N PHE A 405 -17.08 10.71 -12.72
CA PHE A 405 -17.61 10.89 -14.08
C PHE A 405 -16.48 11.04 -15.11
N VAL A 406 -15.53 11.95 -14.87
CA VAL A 406 -14.39 12.20 -15.76
C VAL A 406 -13.52 10.95 -15.87
N GLY A 407 -13.21 10.30 -14.75
CA GLY A 407 -12.42 9.06 -14.72
C GLY A 407 -13.07 7.95 -15.55
N SER A 408 -14.38 7.74 -15.41
CA SER A 408 -15.12 6.74 -16.20
C SER A 408 -15.07 7.03 -17.70
N ARG A 409 -15.19 8.29 -18.12
CA ARG A 409 -15.04 8.68 -19.53
C ARG A 409 -13.62 8.45 -20.04
N ASN A 410 -12.62 8.77 -19.23
CA ASN A 410 -11.21 8.59 -19.59
C ASN A 410 -10.87 7.11 -19.79
N TRP A 411 -11.32 6.22 -18.90
CA TRP A 411 -11.13 4.77 -19.07
C TRP A 411 -11.80 4.24 -20.34
N LYS A 412 -13.05 4.66 -20.63
CA LYS A 412 -13.73 4.28 -21.88
C LYS A 412 -12.98 4.76 -23.12
N LYS A 413 -12.45 5.99 -23.10
CA LYS A 413 -11.64 6.53 -24.20
C LYS A 413 -10.38 5.70 -24.41
N GLN A 414 -9.62 5.44 -23.35
CA GLN A 414 -8.39 4.65 -23.42
C GLN A 414 -8.65 3.22 -23.89
N ALA A 415 -9.73 2.59 -23.43
CA ALA A 415 -10.11 1.25 -23.89
C ALA A 415 -10.44 1.21 -25.39
N ARG A 416 -11.08 2.24 -25.94
CA ARG A 416 -11.29 2.37 -27.40
C ARG A 416 -9.98 2.52 -28.15
N THR A 417 -9.09 3.39 -27.67
CA THR A 417 -7.77 3.60 -28.28
C THR A 417 -6.92 2.32 -28.30
N ASN A 418 -7.06 1.46 -27.29
CA ASN A 418 -6.35 0.18 -27.24
C ASN A 418 -7.13 -1.00 -27.84
N GLY A 419 -8.30 -0.78 -28.47
CA GLY A 419 -9.07 -1.82 -29.13
C GLY A 419 -9.80 -2.82 -28.20
N VAL A 420 -9.89 -2.54 -26.90
CA VAL A 420 -10.49 -3.46 -25.90
C VAL A 420 -11.82 -2.96 -25.33
N ALA A 421 -12.45 -1.96 -25.96
CA ALA A 421 -13.68 -1.33 -25.43
C ALA A 421 -14.82 -2.33 -25.19
N GLN A 422 -14.96 -3.34 -26.05
CA GLN A 422 -15.98 -4.39 -25.91
C GLN A 422 -15.60 -5.46 -24.88
N GLN A 423 -14.33 -5.53 -24.49
CA GLN A 423 -13.78 -6.54 -23.58
C GLN A 423 -13.43 -5.96 -22.20
N ILE A 424 -13.61 -4.66 -21.96
CA ILE A 424 -13.13 -4.00 -20.75
C ILE A 424 -13.71 -4.62 -19.46
N ASP A 425 -14.92 -5.18 -19.56
CA ASP A 425 -15.64 -5.87 -18.49
C ASP A 425 -15.46 -7.40 -18.52
N ALA A 426 -14.49 -7.92 -19.28
CA ALA A 426 -14.20 -9.35 -19.34
C ALA A 426 -13.91 -9.93 -17.94
N LYS A 427 -14.37 -11.15 -17.71
CA LYS A 427 -14.25 -11.89 -16.44
C LYS A 427 -13.46 -13.19 -16.66
N PRO A 428 -12.15 -13.12 -17.00
CA PRO A 428 -11.38 -14.29 -17.43
C PRO A 428 -11.27 -15.40 -16.37
N TYR A 429 -11.40 -15.06 -15.09
CA TYR A 429 -11.34 -16.02 -13.98
C TYR A 429 -12.71 -16.41 -13.41
N GLN A 430 -13.82 -15.98 -14.03
CA GLN A 430 -15.16 -16.36 -13.59
C GLN A 430 -15.25 -17.89 -13.49
N ARG A 431 -15.77 -18.39 -12.37
CA ARG A 431 -16.06 -19.82 -12.26
C ARG A 431 -17.06 -20.19 -13.36
N VAL A 432 -16.68 -21.15 -14.21
CA VAL A 432 -17.64 -21.83 -15.09
C VAL A 432 -18.53 -22.67 -14.17
N ALA A 433 -19.85 -22.53 -14.30
CA ALA A 433 -20.76 -23.47 -13.64
C ALA A 433 -20.49 -24.85 -14.22
N GLY A 434 -19.95 -25.74 -13.39
CA GLY A 434 -19.74 -27.15 -13.74
C GLY A 434 -21.03 -27.94 -13.66
#